data_AF-A0A7C5D197-F1
#
_entry.id   AF-A0A7C5D197-F1
#
_cell.length_a   1.000
_cell.length_b   1.000
_cell.length_c   1.000
_cell.angle_alpha   90.00
_cell.angle_beta   90.00
_cell.angle_gamma   90.00
#
_symmetry.space_group_name_H-M   'P 1'
#
loop_
_entity.id
_entity.type
_entity.pdbx_description
1 polymer ?
#
loop_
_entity_poly.entity_id
_entity_poly.type
_entity_poly.pdbx_seq_one_letter_code
_entity_poly.pdbx_strand_id
1 'polypeptide(L)'
;MENQQLAYSQAFKQIARSVNSSLPLKKVLSSIAKSAAKALKATGCSIMLLSPQKGHLDIVAAYGLSDMYLKKGALDARKSLHEVMEGKTVAVFEAKSDKRTQYPEAADMERISSILATPIFQGGEVIGQIRVYTRQPTRFSHSDKDFISTVANLVSLALERAELRQMLRETHKEGISRGHKFIETPKLPTSSLRPSTFGHPSEEEFAKLLDFYKIEWLYEPRSFPLQWEGDKVTEMFTPDFYLPELDLYIELTTLKQSLITEKNRKVRRLRELYPDINIKLLTKNDYLKLLAKYGYGSLGATKVRGVDRVLFSHTQIQRRVKALAKQISKDYAGKQLLLVGILKGVVCFMSDIMQYISIPLDIDFMAISYYGSGGETSVKITKDLDTNITGLDVLMVEDIVDTGMTLNYVLGHLASHNPASLRVCTLLDKRVRRLVDVPLHYVGFEIPDEFVVGYGLDFRGEYRNLPFIGVLSPELADEEPK
;
A
#
# COMPACT_ATOMS: atom_id res chain seq x y z
N MET A 1 6.69 28.63 -35.22
CA MET A 1 5.97 27.35 -35.31
C MET A 1 6.84 26.17 -34.86
N GLU A 2 8.07 26.02 -35.36
CA GLU A 2 8.98 24.90 -35.03
C GLU A 2 9.25 24.70 -33.52
N ASN A 3 9.55 25.79 -32.78
CA ASN A 3 9.76 25.72 -31.32
C ASN A 3 8.50 25.35 -30.51
N GLN A 4 7.30 25.66 -31.02
CA GLN A 4 6.04 25.34 -30.34
C GLN A 4 5.69 23.86 -30.53
N GLN A 5 5.87 23.36 -31.75
CA GLN A 5 5.66 21.95 -32.08
C GLN A 5 6.64 21.04 -31.33
N LEU A 6 7.89 21.48 -31.15
CA LEU A 6 8.88 20.79 -30.31
C LEU A 6 8.45 20.75 -28.84
N ALA A 7 7.97 21.87 -28.29
CA ALA A 7 7.47 21.94 -26.91
C ALA A 7 6.28 20.98 -26.68
N TYR A 8 5.37 20.90 -27.66
CA TYR A 8 4.23 19.99 -27.60
C TYR A 8 4.66 18.53 -27.67
N SER A 9 5.57 18.19 -28.59
CA SER A 9 6.13 16.84 -28.69
C SER A 9 6.82 16.40 -27.39
N GLN A 10 7.61 17.30 -26.77
CA GLN A 10 8.26 17.03 -25.49
C GLN A 10 7.24 16.84 -24.36
N ALA A 11 6.21 17.69 -24.30
CA ALA A 11 5.14 17.56 -23.33
C ALA A 11 4.39 16.24 -23.48
N PHE A 12 4.07 15.81 -24.70
CA PHE A 12 3.46 14.51 -24.95
C PHE A 12 4.34 13.36 -24.49
N LYS A 13 5.65 13.39 -24.77
CA LYS A 13 6.60 12.36 -24.28
C LYS A 13 6.62 12.30 -22.75
N GLN A 14 6.64 13.45 -22.07
CA GLN A 14 6.65 13.52 -20.62
C GLN A 14 5.32 13.05 -19.99
N ILE A 15 4.20 13.44 -20.59
CA ILE A 15 2.87 13.00 -20.20
C ILE A 15 2.75 11.50 -20.38
N ALA A 16 3.09 10.95 -21.55
CA ALA A 16 3.03 9.51 -21.83
C ALA A 16 3.88 8.69 -20.84
N ARG A 17 5.09 9.15 -20.49
CA ARG A 17 5.93 8.54 -19.44
C ARG A 17 5.27 8.60 -18.06
N SER A 18 4.68 9.75 -17.71
CA SER A 18 3.99 9.94 -16.43
C SER A 18 2.77 9.04 -16.33
N VAL A 19 1.96 8.98 -17.40
CA VAL A 19 0.85 8.04 -17.55
C VAL A 19 1.42 6.65 -17.34
N ASN A 20 2.37 6.13 -18.12
CA ASN A 20 2.88 4.76 -17.98
C ASN A 20 3.62 4.39 -16.68
N SER A 21 3.80 5.30 -15.73
CA SER A 21 4.46 5.03 -14.45
C SER A 21 3.60 4.24 -13.44
N SER A 22 4.25 3.81 -12.35
CA SER A 22 3.62 3.23 -11.16
C SER A 22 3.18 4.28 -10.12
N LEU A 23 3.21 5.57 -10.48
CA LEU A 23 2.83 6.65 -9.57
C LEU A 23 1.32 6.64 -9.27
N PRO A 24 0.91 7.11 -8.08
CA PRO A 24 -0.49 7.36 -7.76
C PRO A 24 -1.14 8.34 -8.76
N LEU A 25 -2.43 8.14 -9.07
CA LEU A 25 -3.18 8.93 -10.05
C LEU A 25 -3.03 10.45 -9.83
N LYS A 26 -3.15 10.91 -8.58
CA LYS A 26 -2.99 12.33 -8.23
C LYS A 26 -1.65 12.91 -8.71
N LYS A 27 -0.55 12.17 -8.57
CA LYS A 27 0.78 12.60 -9.04
C LYS A 27 0.87 12.61 -10.57
N VAL A 28 0.23 11.65 -11.23
CA VAL A 28 0.15 11.62 -12.71
C VAL A 28 -0.60 12.86 -13.20
N LEU A 29 -1.79 13.14 -12.68
CA LEU A 29 -2.60 14.29 -13.08
C LEU A 29 -1.88 15.63 -12.81
N SER A 30 -1.20 15.78 -11.66
CA SER A 30 -0.37 16.97 -11.40
C SER A 30 0.80 17.11 -12.38
N SER A 31 1.43 16.01 -12.78
CA SER A 31 2.49 16.01 -13.80
C SER A 31 1.95 16.42 -15.18
N ILE A 32 0.73 15.97 -15.52
CA ILE A 32 0.05 16.35 -16.76
C ILE A 32 -0.26 17.85 -16.77
N ALA A 33 -0.90 18.35 -15.71
CA ALA A 33 -1.22 19.78 -15.57
C ALA A 33 0.05 20.65 -15.68
N LYS A 34 1.15 20.22 -15.04
CA LYS A 34 2.45 20.89 -15.16
C LYS A 34 3.00 20.90 -16.57
N SER A 35 2.94 19.77 -17.26
CA SER A 35 3.47 19.63 -18.62
C SER A 35 2.64 20.46 -19.62
N ALA A 36 1.31 20.44 -19.48
CA ALA A 36 0.39 21.23 -20.30
C ALA A 36 0.60 22.74 -20.13
N ALA A 37 0.68 23.21 -18.87
CA ALA A 37 0.93 24.62 -18.58
C ALA A 37 2.26 25.10 -19.19
N LYS A 38 3.33 24.32 -19.01
CA LYS A 38 4.66 24.66 -19.55
C LYS A 38 4.67 24.70 -21.08
N ALA A 39 4.04 23.71 -21.73
CA ALA A 39 3.98 23.62 -23.18
C ALA A 39 3.26 24.82 -23.80
N LEU A 40 2.15 25.25 -23.18
CA LEU A 40 1.36 26.41 -23.61
C LEU A 40 1.92 27.75 -23.11
N LYS A 41 3.07 27.75 -22.40
CA LYS A 41 3.63 28.94 -21.72
C LYS A 41 2.59 29.66 -20.84
N ALA A 42 1.72 28.88 -20.24
CA ALA A 42 0.63 29.34 -19.40
C ALA A 42 1.09 29.49 -17.95
N THR A 43 0.40 30.37 -17.22
CA THR A 43 0.62 30.61 -15.80
C THR A 43 0.29 29.36 -14.98
N GLY A 44 -0.80 28.68 -15.34
CA GLY A 44 -1.23 27.49 -14.63
C GLY A 44 -2.18 26.62 -15.44
N CYS A 45 -2.46 25.45 -14.89
CA CYS A 45 -3.38 24.48 -15.43
C CYS A 45 -4.12 23.78 -14.29
N SER A 46 -5.40 23.47 -14.47
CA SER A 46 -6.19 22.67 -13.54
C SER A 46 -6.95 21.59 -14.29
N ILE A 47 -7.00 20.40 -13.73
CA ILE A 47 -7.85 19.28 -14.15
C ILE A 47 -8.99 19.20 -13.16
N MET A 48 -10.22 19.17 -13.67
CA MET A 48 -11.44 19.15 -12.87
C MET A 48 -12.34 18.02 -13.33
N LEU A 49 -12.94 17.30 -12.39
CA LEU A 49 -13.90 16.23 -12.68
C LEU A 49 -15.28 16.63 -12.20
N LEU A 50 -16.32 16.15 -12.88
CA LEU A 50 -17.71 16.32 -12.45
C LEU A 50 -17.95 15.53 -11.18
N SER A 51 -18.64 16.16 -10.22
CA SER A 51 -19.08 15.47 -9.01
C SER A 51 -20.14 14.41 -9.34
N PRO A 52 -20.28 13.34 -8.53
CA PRO A 52 -21.25 12.26 -8.77
C PRO A 52 -22.72 12.74 -8.86
N GLN A 53 -23.06 13.89 -8.27
CA GLN A 53 -24.39 14.52 -8.39
C GLN A 53 -24.54 15.44 -9.63
N LYS A 54 -23.59 15.41 -10.58
CA LYS A 54 -23.54 16.12 -11.89
C LYS A 54 -23.73 17.64 -11.86
N GLY A 55 -23.59 18.30 -10.71
CA GLY A 55 -23.82 19.74 -10.56
C GLY A 55 -22.56 20.60 -10.58
N HIS A 56 -21.42 20.06 -10.16
CA HIS A 56 -20.21 20.84 -9.88
C HIS A 56 -18.93 20.19 -10.42
N LEU A 57 -17.90 21.01 -10.66
CA LEU A 57 -16.58 20.60 -11.10
C LEU A 57 -15.56 20.82 -9.98
N ASP A 58 -14.90 19.73 -9.57
CA ASP A 58 -13.94 19.71 -8.48
C ASP A 58 -12.51 19.61 -9.02
N ILE A 59 -11.60 20.43 -8.48
CA ILE A 59 -10.20 20.40 -8.90
C ILE A 59 -9.50 19.17 -8.32
N VAL A 60 -9.15 18.22 -9.19
CA VAL A 60 -8.44 17.00 -8.79
C VAL A 60 -6.92 17.12 -8.92
N ALA A 61 -6.45 18.05 -9.77
CA ALA A 61 -5.04 18.39 -9.89
C ALA A 61 -4.87 19.80 -10.45
N ALA A 62 -3.80 20.48 -10.04
CA ALA A 62 -3.42 21.77 -10.60
C ALA A 62 -1.91 21.97 -10.58
N TYR A 63 -1.46 22.96 -11.36
CA TYR A 63 -0.10 23.46 -11.38
C TYR A 63 -0.09 24.97 -11.65
N GLY A 64 0.81 25.71 -11.01
CA GLY A 64 1.05 27.13 -11.30
C GLY A 64 -0.02 28.12 -10.80
N LEU A 65 -0.94 27.65 -9.95
CA LEU A 65 -2.00 28.44 -9.34
C LEU A 65 -1.79 28.51 -7.82
N SER A 66 -2.13 29.62 -7.19
CA SER A 66 -2.02 29.79 -5.73
C SER A 66 -3.03 28.92 -4.96
N ASP A 67 -2.69 28.57 -3.72
CA ASP A 67 -3.60 27.86 -2.82
C ASP A 67 -4.92 28.62 -2.59
N MET A 68 -4.86 29.96 -2.58
CA MET A 68 -6.05 30.81 -2.48
C MET A 68 -6.97 30.62 -3.70
N TYR A 69 -6.42 30.65 -4.92
CA TYR A 69 -7.21 30.44 -6.13
C TYR A 69 -7.74 29.01 -6.25
N LEU A 70 -7.02 28.02 -5.73
CA LEU A 70 -7.48 26.63 -5.68
C LEU A 70 -8.61 26.41 -4.67
N LYS A 71 -8.68 27.23 -3.61
CA LYS A 71 -9.70 27.18 -2.55
C LYS A 71 -10.92 28.06 -2.81
N LYS A 72 -11.07 28.66 -4.00
CA LYS A 72 -12.19 29.56 -4.36
C LYS A 72 -13.59 28.91 -4.35
N GLY A 73 -13.68 27.60 -4.19
CA GLY A 73 -14.93 26.84 -4.24
C GLY A 73 -15.11 26.02 -5.52
N ALA A 74 -16.12 25.15 -5.52
CA ALA A 74 -16.47 24.31 -6.66
C ALA A 74 -17.19 25.13 -7.75
N LEU A 75 -16.93 24.82 -9.02
CA LEU A 75 -17.59 25.51 -10.13
C LEU A 75 -18.91 24.81 -10.47
N ASP A 76 -20.01 25.55 -10.61
CA ASP A 76 -21.25 25.00 -11.18
C ASP A 76 -21.05 24.71 -12.68
N ALA A 77 -21.17 23.44 -13.07
CA ALA A 77 -20.85 22.96 -14.42
C ALA A 77 -21.79 23.55 -15.48
N ARG A 78 -23.03 23.91 -15.10
CA ARG A 78 -24.04 24.47 -16.01
C ARG A 78 -23.87 25.97 -16.22
N LYS A 79 -23.07 26.62 -15.38
CA LYS A 79 -22.84 28.07 -15.42
C LYS A 79 -21.42 28.42 -15.89
N SER A 80 -20.40 27.65 -15.50
CA SER A 80 -19.01 27.97 -15.83
C SER A 80 -18.58 27.30 -17.13
N LEU A 81 -18.50 28.08 -18.20
CA LEU A 81 -18.13 27.60 -19.55
C LEU A 81 -18.91 26.34 -19.92
N HIS A 82 -20.25 26.41 -19.79
CA HIS A 82 -21.17 25.28 -19.98
C HIS A 82 -20.99 24.56 -21.32
N GLU A 83 -20.53 25.26 -22.36
CA GLU A 83 -20.25 24.70 -23.68
C GLU A 83 -19.16 23.61 -23.62
N VAL A 84 -18.30 23.62 -22.60
CA VAL A 84 -17.33 22.54 -22.35
C VAL A 84 -18.05 21.26 -21.95
N MET A 85 -19.14 21.35 -21.19
CA MET A 85 -19.96 20.18 -20.84
C MET A 85 -20.75 19.67 -22.04
N GLU A 86 -20.97 20.51 -23.07
CA GLU A 86 -21.50 20.11 -24.37
C GLU A 86 -20.42 19.54 -25.31
N GLY A 87 -19.20 19.34 -24.82
CA GLY A 87 -18.11 18.75 -25.58
C GLY A 87 -17.28 19.73 -26.42
N LYS A 88 -17.42 21.04 -26.22
CA LYS A 88 -16.68 22.05 -27.01
C LYS A 88 -15.43 22.55 -26.29
N THR A 89 -14.35 22.77 -27.05
CA THR A 89 -13.17 23.48 -26.54
C THR A 89 -13.44 24.99 -26.56
N VAL A 90 -13.43 25.62 -25.38
CA VAL A 90 -13.80 27.03 -25.18
C VAL A 90 -12.58 27.86 -24.79
N ALA A 91 -12.43 29.03 -25.40
CA ALA A 91 -11.44 30.02 -25.01
C ALA A 91 -12.14 31.31 -24.56
N VAL A 92 -11.71 31.84 -23.42
CA VAL A 92 -12.08 33.14 -22.88
C VAL A 92 -10.88 34.05 -22.97
N PHE A 93 -11.01 35.15 -23.71
CA PHE A 93 -9.92 36.12 -23.87
C PHE A 93 -9.76 37.04 -22.65
N GLU A 94 -10.86 37.43 -22.01
CA GLU A 94 -10.87 38.30 -20.84
C GLU A 94 -11.76 37.72 -19.74
N ALA A 95 -11.13 37.04 -18.78
CA ALA A 95 -11.82 36.27 -17.74
C ALA A 95 -12.63 37.14 -16.79
N LYS A 96 -12.17 38.37 -16.52
CA LYS A 96 -12.80 39.31 -15.57
C LYS A 96 -14.16 39.81 -16.03
N SER A 97 -14.34 40.04 -17.34
CA SER A 97 -15.56 40.58 -17.92
C SER A 97 -16.50 39.48 -18.48
N ASP A 98 -16.01 38.24 -18.65
CA ASP A 98 -16.81 37.14 -19.16
C ASP A 98 -17.79 36.60 -18.11
N LYS A 99 -19.09 36.67 -18.44
CA LYS A 99 -20.20 36.22 -17.56
C LYS A 99 -20.16 34.74 -17.20
N ARG A 100 -19.40 33.92 -17.94
CA ARG A 100 -19.21 32.48 -17.69
C ARG A 100 -18.10 32.22 -16.67
N THR A 101 -17.37 33.24 -16.23
CA THR A 101 -16.39 33.16 -15.15
C THR A 101 -17.09 33.38 -13.80
N GLN A 102 -17.25 32.34 -12.99
CA GLN A 102 -18.01 32.41 -11.74
C GLN A 102 -17.31 33.12 -10.58
N TYR A 103 -15.97 33.19 -10.62
CA TYR A 103 -15.16 33.81 -9.57
C TYR A 103 -14.22 34.86 -10.19
N PRO A 104 -14.76 35.93 -10.77
CA PRO A 104 -13.97 36.93 -11.48
C PRO A 104 -13.00 37.66 -10.55
N GLU A 105 -13.35 37.91 -9.29
CA GLU A 105 -12.48 38.55 -8.30
C GLU A 105 -11.29 37.66 -7.95
N ALA A 106 -11.53 36.35 -7.71
CA ALA A 106 -10.45 35.40 -7.46
C ALA A 106 -9.54 35.24 -8.69
N ALA A 107 -10.11 35.27 -9.90
CA ALA A 107 -9.34 35.24 -11.14
C ALA A 107 -8.48 36.50 -11.29
N ASP A 108 -9.02 37.68 -10.95
CA ASP A 108 -8.29 38.96 -10.99
C ASP A 108 -7.14 38.99 -9.97
N MET A 109 -7.37 38.51 -8.74
CA MET A 109 -6.31 38.38 -7.71
C MET A 109 -5.20 37.42 -8.13
N GLU A 110 -5.55 36.31 -8.80
CA GLU A 110 -4.58 35.37 -9.39
C GLU A 110 -3.92 35.92 -10.68
N ARG A 111 -4.39 37.09 -11.15
CA ARG A 111 -4.01 37.77 -12.38
C ARG A 111 -4.31 36.95 -13.64
N ILE A 112 -5.39 36.18 -13.64
CA ILE A 112 -5.81 35.39 -14.79
C ILE A 112 -6.54 36.29 -15.78
N SER A 113 -5.93 36.45 -16.96
CA SER A 113 -6.48 37.21 -18.07
C SER A 113 -7.27 36.33 -19.04
N SER A 114 -6.72 35.21 -19.51
CA SER A 114 -7.39 34.32 -20.46
C SER A 114 -7.44 32.86 -19.99
N ILE A 115 -8.49 32.15 -20.38
CA ILE A 115 -8.76 30.75 -20.01
C ILE A 115 -8.96 29.93 -21.29
N LEU A 116 -8.31 28.79 -21.40
CA LEU A 116 -8.61 27.75 -22.40
C LEU A 116 -9.12 26.52 -21.67
N ALA A 117 -10.32 26.05 -21.99
CA ALA A 117 -10.97 24.91 -21.37
C ALA A 117 -11.35 23.88 -22.45
N THR A 118 -11.06 22.60 -22.21
CA THR A 118 -11.48 21.50 -23.09
C THR A 118 -12.10 20.39 -22.24
N PRO A 119 -13.12 19.69 -22.75
CA PRO A 119 -13.72 18.54 -22.07
C PRO A 119 -12.73 17.40 -21.92
N ILE A 120 -12.95 16.58 -20.90
CA ILE A 120 -12.38 15.24 -20.76
C ILE A 120 -13.53 14.27 -21.00
N PHE A 121 -13.38 13.41 -22.01
CA PHE A 121 -14.38 12.41 -22.38
C PHE A 121 -14.06 11.04 -21.79
N GLN A 122 -15.08 10.29 -21.42
CA GLN A 122 -15.00 8.85 -21.13
C GLN A 122 -16.29 8.19 -21.64
N GLY A 123 -16.17 7.15 -22.48
CA GLY A 123 -17.33 6.46 -23.04
C GLY A 123 -18.31 7.33 -23.84
N GLY A 124 -17.83 8.45 -24.43
CA GLY A 124 -18.67 9.40 -25.18
C GLY A 124 -19.31 10.51 -24.33
N GLU A 125 -19.22 10.43 -23.01
CA GLU A 125 -19.74 11.43 -22.07
C GLU A 125 -18.62 12.36 -21.57
N VAL A 126 -18.96 13.61 -21.28
CA VAL A 126 -18.03 14.54 -20.63
C VAL A 126 -18.00 14.24 -19.13
N ILE A 127 -16.84 13.84 -18.61
CA ILE A 127 -16.63 13.52 -17.19
C ILE A 127 -15.91 14.64 -16.43
N GLY A 128 -15.45 15.66 -17.14
CA GLY A 128 -14.67 16.75 -16.56
C GLY A 128 -14.10 17.68 -17.60
N GLN A 129 -13.15 18.51 -17.20
CA GLN A 129 -12.46 19.45 -18.06
C GLN A 129 -11.02 19.66 -17.61
N ILE A 130 -10.16 20.06 -18.55
CA ILE A 130 -8.85 20.65 -18.25
C ILE A 130 -8.88 22.12 -18.66
N ARG A 131 -8.40 22.98 -17.76
CA ARG A 131 -8.32 24.43 -17.95
C ARG A 131 -6.88 24.90 -17.88
N VAL A 132 -6.52 25.80 -18.78
CA VAL A 132 -5.22 26.47 -18.85
C VAL A 132 -5.43 27.97 -18.69
N TYR A 133 -4.58 28.60 -17.90
CA TYR A 133 -4.74 29.99 -17.47
C TYR A 133 -3.51 30.82 -17.85
N THR A 134 -3.72 32.00 -18.41
CA THR A 134 -2.64 32.92 -18.78
C THR A 134 -2.81 34.26 -18.06
N ARG A 135 -1.69 34.90 -17.73
CA ARG A 135 -1.67 36.24 -17.11
C ARG A 135 -1.82 37.37 -18.12
N GLN A 136 -1.38 37.13 -19.36
CA GLN A 136 -1.47 38.07 -20.45
C GLN A 136 -2.67 37.71 -21.34
N PRO A 137 -3.38 38.70 -21.91
CA PRO A 137 -4.46 38.43 -22.86
C PRO A 137 -3.94 37.57 -24.02
N THR A 138 -4.46 36.34 -24.12
CA THR A 138 -3.96 35.32 -25.05
C THR A 138 -5.08 34.81 -25.94
N ARG A 139 -4.90 34.94 -27.27
CA ARG A 139 -5.73 34.26 -28.26
C ARG A 139 -5.13 32.90 -28.57
N PHE A 140 -5.82 31.84 -28.14
CA PHE A 140 -5.38 30.47 -28.37
C PHE A 140 -5.58 30.06 -29.84
N SER A 141 -4.52 29.57 -30.46
CA SER A 141 -4.51 29.05 -31.83
C SER A 141 -5.27 27.73 -31.94
N HIS A 142 -5.55 27.27 -33.18
CA HIS A 142 -6.11 25.93 -33.39
C HIS A 142 -5.17 24.84 -32.85
N SER A 143 -3.87 24.97 -33.07
CA SER A 143 -2.88 24.04 -32.51
C SER A 143 -2.85 24.00 -30.98
N ASP A 144 -3.13 25.12 -30.30
CA ASP A 144 -3.22 25.14 -28.83
C ASP A 144 -4.43 24.35 -28.35
N LYS A 145 -5.57 24.49 -29.05
CA LYS A 145 -6.82 23.78 -28.79
C LYS A 145 -6.63 22.28 -29.04
N ASP A 146 -6.05 21.90 -30.17
CA ASP A 146 -5.78 20.50 -30.52
C ASP A 146 -4.81 19.85 -29.52
N PHE A 147 -3.77 20.59 -29.12
CA PHE A 147 -2.83 20.14 -28.11
C PHE A 147 -3.54 19.86 -26.79
N ILE A 148 -4.31 20.82 -26.26
CA ILE A 148 -4.96 20.63 -24.96
C ILE A 148 -6.04 19.56 -25.01
N SER A 149 -6.77 19.43 -26.12
CA SER A 149 -7.75 18.34 -26.30
C SER A 149 -7.06 16.97 -26.35
N THR A 150 -5.88 16.87 -26.98
CA THR A 150 -5.05 15.64 -26.93
C THR A 150 -4.57 15.35 -25.51
N VAL A 151 -4.17 16.37 -24.75
CA VAL A 151 -3.82 16.21 -23.33
C VAL A 151 -5.03 15.74 -22.51
N ALA A 152 -6.23 16.25 -22.79
CA ALA A 152 -7.46 15.80 -22.14
C ALA A 152 -7.75 14.31 -22.39
N ASN A 153 -7.50 13.83 -23.61
CA ASN A 153 -7.58 12.39 -23.93
C ASN A 153 -6.55 11.57 -23.13
N LEU A 154 -5.34 12.09 -22.91
CA LEU A 154 -4.33 11.43 -22.08
C LEU A 154 -4.68 11.47 -20.58
N VAL A 155 -5.42 12.48 -20.12
CA VAL A 155 -6.02 12.51 -18.78
C VAL A 155 -7.09 11.42 -18.68
N SER A 156 -7.97 11.31 -19.66
CA SER A 156 -8.98 10.23 -19.71
C SER A 156 -8.33 8.85 -19.64
N LEU A 157 -7.30 8.60 -20.45
CA LEU A 157 -6.54 7.33 -20.41
C LEU A 157 -5.91 7.07 -19.04
N ALA A 158 -5.42 8.11 -18.35
CA ALA A 158 -4.88 7.97 -17.01
C ALA A 158 -5.95 7.60 -15.97
N LEU A 159 -7.16 8.15 -16.11
CA LEU A 159 -8.33 7.85 -15.28
C LEU A 159 -8.85 6.44 -15.56
N GLU A 160 -9.10 6.08 -16.82
CA GLU A 160 -9.51 4.73 -17.23
C GLU A 160 -8.52 3.67 -16.74
N ARG A 161 -7.22 3.94 -16.82
CA ARG A 161 -6.22 3.00 -16.33
C ARG A 161 -6.20 2.92 -14.80
N ALA A 162 -6.47 4.01 -14.09
CA ALA A 162 -6.60 3.96 -12.64
C ALA A 162 -7.84 3.17 -12.23
N GLU A 163 -8.94 3.34 -12.96
CA GLU A 163 -10.19 2.58 -12.81
C GLU A 163 -10.00 1.11 -13.19
N LEU A 164 -9.33 0.78 -14.29
CA LEU A 164 -8.93 -0.59 -14.66
C LEU A 164 -7.99 -1.20 -13.65
N ARG A 165 -7.04 -0.43 -13.10
CA ARG A 165 -6.20 -0.90 -12.00
C ARG A 165 -7.07 -1.18 -10.79
N GLN A 166 -8.01 -0.31 -10.46
CA GLN A 166 -8.96 -0.50 -9.36
C GLN A 166 -9.89 -1.70 -9.59
N MET A 167 -10.36 -1.92 -10.82
CA MET A 167 -11.20 -3.05 -11.21
C MET A 167 -10.41 -4.36 -11.24
N LEU A 168 -9.22 -4.42 -11.86
CA LEU A 168 -8.30 -5.56 -11.78
C LEU A 168 -7.92 -5.83 -10.34
N ARG A 169 -7.79 -4.74 -9.59
CA ARG A 169 -7.68 -4.84 -8.16
C ARG A 169 -8.99 -5.57 -7.69
N GLU A 170 -10.17 -5.03 -7.86
CA GLU A 170 -11.44 -5.55 -7.32
C GLU A 170 -11.76 -6.98 -7.79
N THR A 171 -11.47 -7.38 -9.03
CA THR A 171 -11.59 -8.75 -9.56
C THR A 171 -10.58 -9.70 -8.93
N HIS A 172 -9.34 -9.28 -8.64
CA HIS A 172 -8.45 -10.06 -7.78
C HIS A 172 -8.99 -10.20 -6.35
N LYS A 173 -9.94 -9.37 -5.92
CA LYS A 173 -10.64 -9.48 -4.63
C LYS A 173 -11.96 -10.23 -4.72
N GLU A 174 -12.59 -10.28 -5.88
CA GLU A 174 -13.75 -11.14 -6.16
C GLU A 174 -13.33 -12.60 -6.42
N GLY A 175 -12.16 -12.86 -7.00
CA GLY A 175 -11.57 -14.19 -7.15
C GLY A 175 -10.87 -14.74 -5.90
N ILE A 176 -10.53 -13.85 -4.95
CA ILE A 176 -10.21 -14.19 -3.54
C ILE A 176 -11.53 -14.22 -2.70
N SER A 177 -12.69 -14.21 -3.39
CA SER A 177 -14.09 -14.20 -2.93
C SER A 177 -14.51 -13.01 -2.07
N ARG A 178 -15.18 -12.01 -2.67
CA ARG A 178 -15.83 -10.87 -1.98
C ARG A 178 -14.90 -10.03 -1.08
N GLY A 179 -13.79 -9.54 -1.64
CA GLY A 179 -12.62 -9.15 -0.85
C GLY A 179 -12.23 -7.67 -0.69
N HIS A 180 -12.97 -6.62 -1.12
CA HIS A 180 -12.79 -5.14 -0.84
C HIS A 180 -11.43 -4.42 -1.07
N LYS A 181 -11.19 -3.69 -2.17
CA LYS A 181 -9.87 -3.07 -2.50
C LYS A 181 -9.64 -1.62 -2.12
N PHE A 182 -8.44 -1.41 -1.57
CA PHE A 182 -7.69 -0.18 -1.30
C PHE A 182 -7.68 0.85 -2.44
N ILE A 183 -8.02 2.10 -2.08
CA ILE A 183 -7.62 3.35 -2.74
C ILE A 183 -6.40 3.92 -2.00
N GLU A 184 -5.45 4.49 -2.76
CA GLU A 184 -4.23 5.13 -2.25
C GLU A 184 -4.52 6.53 -1.69
N THR A 185 -4.36 6.70 -0.38
CA THR A 185 -4.31 7.97 0.35
C THR A 185 -2.90 8.62 0.32
N PRO A 186 -2.78 9.93 0.63
CA PRO A 186 -1.56 10.72 0.44
C PRO A 186 -0.40 10.25 1.32
N LYS A 187 0.83 10.36 0.82
CA LYS A 187 2.06 10.14 1.61
C LYS A 187 2.08 11.07 2.83
N LEU A 188 1.98 10.48 4.02
CA LEU A 188 2.24 11.12 5.30
C LEU A 188 3.77 11.26 5.52
N PRO A 189 4.20 12.18 6.40
CA PRO A 189 5.61 12.50 6.61
C PRO A 189 6.39 11.28 7.10
N THR A 190 7.47 10.92 6.41
CA THR A 190 8.38 9.82 6.77
C THR A 190 9.39 10.18 7.87
N SER A 191 8.94 10.87 8.92
CA SER A 191 9.76 11.06 10.12
C SER A 191 8.88 10.97 11.36
N SER A 192 8.99 9.84 12.07
CA SER A 192 8.38 9.63 13.38
C SER A 192 9.03 10.56 14.42
N LEU A 193 8.50 11.77 14.56
CA LEU A 193 8.58 12.50 15.83
C LEU A 193 7.59 11.80 16.76
N ARG A 194 8.07 10.86 17.58
CA ARG A 194 7.23 10.24 18.60
C ARG A 194 6.76 11.36 19.56
N PRO A 195 5.46 11.43 19.91
CA PRO A 195 4.96 12.46 20.80
C PRO A 195 5.63 12.36 22.17
N SER A 196 5.99 13.50 22.77
CA SER A 196 6.59 13.53 24.12
C SER A 196 5.59 13.22 25.22
N THR A 197 4.29 13.35 24.94
CA THR A 197 3.18 13.14 25.88
C THR A 197 1.90 12.79 25.11
N PHE A 198 1.12 11.82 25.60
CA PHE A 198 -0.21 11.49 25.09
C PHE A 198 -1.31 12.28 25.83
N GLY A 199 -2.42 12.57 25.16
CA GLY A 199 -3.58 13.25 25.72
C GLY A 199 -4.31 12.43 26.79
N HIS A 200 -4.21 11.10 26.74
CA HIS A 200 -4.81 10.20 27.73
C HIS A 200 -4.02 8.89 27.95
N PRO A 201 -4.00 8.29 29.16
CA PRO A 201 -3.29 7.03 29.44
C PRO A 201 -3.69 5.85 28.52
N SER A 202 -4.95 5.81 28.06
CA SER A 202 -5.39 4.76 27.13
C SER A 202 -4.78 4.88 25.74
N GLU A 203 -4.43 6.09 25.30
CA GLU A 203 -3.72 6.30 24.03
C GLU A 203 -2.27 5.82 24.15
N GLU A 204 -1.62 6.06 25.28
CA GLU A 204 -0.27 5.54 25.55
C GLU A 204 -0.26 4.00 25.60
N GLU A 205 -1.22 3.37 26.28
CA GLU A 205 -1.37 1.91 26.28
C GLU A 205 -1.59 1.36 24.85
N PHE A 206 -2.37 2.07 24.04
CA PHE A 206 -2.66 1.66 22.66
C PHE A 206 -1.43 1.80 21.75
N ALA A 207 -0.68 2.90 21.87
CA ALA A 207 0.58 3.10 21.16
C ALA A 207 1.61 2.01 21.49
N LYS A 208 1.79 1.69 22.79
CA LYS A 208 2.68 0.59 23.24
C LYS A 208 2.31 -0.74 22.60
N LEU A 209 1.02 -0.99 22.40
CA LEU A 209 0.54 -2.22 21.78
C LEU A 209 0.80 -2.26 20.27
N LEU A 210 0.59 -1.15 19.56
CA LEU A 210 0.92 -1.03 18.14
C LEU A 210 2.42 -1.21 17.91
N ASP A 211 3.24 -0.60 18.77
CA ASP A 211 4.70 -0.77 18.77
C ASP A 211 5.10 -2.23 19.02
N PHE A 212 4.47 -2.90 19.99
CA PHE A 212 4.72 -4.32 20.29
C PHE A 212 4.48 -5.22 19.07
N TYR A 213 3.39 -4.96 18.33
CA TYR A 213 3.05 -5.71 17.12
C TYR A 213 3.76 -5.19 15.84
N LYS A 214 4.61 -4.17 15.97
CA LYS A 214 5.28 -3.49 14.85
C LYS A 214 4.31 -2.99 13.77
N ILE A 215 3.12 -2.56 14.18
CA ILE A 215 2.15 -1.92 13.29
C ILE A 215 2.56 -0.46 13.14
N GLU A 216 2.76 0.03 11.91
CA GLU A 216 3.02 1.46 11.70
C GLU A 216 1.81 2.29 12.10
N TRP A 217 2.05 3.40 12.81
CA TRP A 217 1.00 4.29 13.28
C TRP A 217 1.47 5.74 13.37
N LEU A 218 0.50 6.66 13.31
CA LEU A 218 0.69 8.10 13.48
C LEU A 218 -0.28 8.62 14.54
N TYR A 219 0.21 9.42 15.48
CA TYR A 219 -0.61 10.10 16.49
C TYR A 219 -1.25 11.36 15.90
N GLU A 220 -2.54 11.58 16.15
CA GLU A 220 -3.28 12.78 15.75
C GLU A 220 -2.92 13.28 14.33
N PRO A 221 -2.99 12.39 13.31
CA PRO A 221 -2.37 12.60 12.00
C PRO A 221 -2.93 13.82 11.24
N ARG A 222 -4.17 14.20 11.52
CA ARG A 222 -4.88 15.36 10.95
C ARG A 222 -6.22 15.59 11.63
N SER A 223 -6.64 16.85 11.67
CA SER A 223 -7.98 17.26 12.08
C SER A 223 -8.95 17.36 10.90
N PHE A 224 -10.22 17.06 11.16
CA PHE A 224 -11.32 17.12 10.20
C PHE A 224 -12.34 18.14 10.69
N PRO A 225 -12.58 19.23 9.95
CA PRO A 225 -13.69 20.13 10.22
C PRO A 225 -15.04 19.41 10.11
N LEU A 226 -15.91 19.57 11.11
CA LEU A 226 -17.23 18.94 11.19
C LEU A 226 -18.39 19.94 11.15
N GLN A 227 -18.17 21.18 11.62
CA GLN A 227 -19.15 22.26 11.58
C GLN A 227 -18.50 23.59 11.25
N TRP A 228 -19.31 24.47 10.66
CA TRP A 228 -18.93 25.81 10.24
C TRP A 228 -20.04 26.80 10.61
N GLU A 229 -19.67 28.02 10.97
CA GLU A 229 -20.53 29.20 10.98
C GLU A 229 -20.00 30.19 9.95
N GLY A 230 -20.71 30.32 8.84
CA GLY A 230 -20.18 31.01 7.66
C GLY A 230 -18.89 30.33 7.19
N ASP A 231 -17.80 31.10 7.07
CA ASP A 231 -16.50 30.60 6.61
C ASP A 231 -15.59 30.11 7.76
N LYS A 232 -16.06 30.18 9.01
CA LYS A 232 -15.26 29.82 10.19
C LYS A 232 -15.61 28.41 10.66
N VAL A 233 -14.59 27.55 10.79
CA VAL A 233 -14.75 26.21 11.39
C VAL A 233 -15.06 26.38 12.87
N THR A 234 -16.23 25.89 13.30
CA THR A 234 -16.67 25.94 14.71
C THR A 234 -16.44 24.62 15.43
N GLU A 235 -16.34 23.51 14.70
CA GLU A 235 -16.08 22.20 15.27
C GLU A 235 -15.09 21.42 14.41
N MET A 236 -14.06 20.85 15.05
CA MET A 236 -13.11 19.92 14.44
C MET A 236 -13.10 18.59 15.19
N PHE A 237 -12.65 17.57 14.49
CA PHE A 237 -12.43 16.25 15.04
C PHE A 237 -11.08 15.71 14.58
N THR A 238 -10.22 15.37 15.53
CA THR A 238 -8.90 14.79 15.28
C THR A 238 -8.93 13.36 15.78
N PRO A 239 -8.85 12.35 14.90
CA PRO A 239 -8.74 10.97 15.33
C PRO A 239 -7.44 10.75 16.09
N ASP A 240 -7.50 10.01 17.19
CA ASP A 240 -6.33 9.74 18.05
C ASP A 240 -5.17 9.07 17.28
N PHE A 241 -5.45 8.11 16.40
CA PHE A 241 -4.44 7.37 15.62
C PHE A 241 -4.81 7.19 14.15
N TYR A 242 -3.80 7.00 13.30
CA TYR A 242 -3.94 6.45 11.97
C TYR A 242 -2.95 5.33 11.71
N LEU A 243 -3.43 4.22 11.16
CA LEU A 243 -2.64 3.05 10.79
C LEU A 243 -2.44 3.04 9.26
N PRO A 244 -1.29 3.49 8.74
CA PRO A 244 -1.11 3.69 7.29
C PRO A 244 -1.26 2.40 6.48
N GLU A 245 -0.80 1.26 7.01
CA GLU A 245 -0.91 -0.03 6.31
C GLU A 245 -2.37 -0.48 6.11
N LEU A 246 -3.27 -0.01 6.97
CA LEU A 246 -4.69 -0.39 6.96
C LEU A 246 -5.61 0.72 6.44
N ASP A 247 -5.05 1.89 6.12
CA ASP A 247 -5.78 3.13 5.83
C ASP A 247 -6.96 3.36 6.80
N LEU A 248 -6.66 3.27 8.10
CA LEU A 248 -7.66 3.25 9.16
C LEU A 248 -7.35 4.32 10.21
N TYR A 249 -8.29 5.25 10.40
CA TYR A 249 -8.31 6.16 11.53
C TYR A 249 -8.96 5.49 12.73
N ILE A 250 -8.39 5.70 13.91
CA ILE A 250 -8.85 5.13 15.16
C ILE A 250 -9.11 6.26 16.14
N GLU A 251 -10.31 6.23 16.71
CA GLU A 251 -10.72 7.07 17.83
C GLU A 251 -10.95 6.15 19.04
N LEU A 252 -10.20 6.37 20.12
CA LEU A 252 -10.35 5.64 21.36
C LEU A 252 -11.50 6.25 22.17
N THR A 253 -12.34 5.39 22.74
CA THR A 253 -13.41 5.84 23.63
C THR A 253 -13.31 5.20 25.01
N THR A 254 -13.72 5.96 26.03
CA THR A 254 -13.86 5.49 27.42
C THR A 254 -15.27 4.91 27.65
N LEU A 255 -15.50 4.27 28.81
CA LEU A 255 -16.79 3.69 29.19
C LEU A 255 -17.84 4.72 29.70
N LYS A 256 -17.49 6.00 29.86
CA LYS A 256 -18.43 7.03 30.33
C LYS A 256 -19.40 7.44 29.22
N GLN A 257 -20.69 7.13 29.39
CA GLN A 257 -21.76 7.32 28.40
C GLN A 257 -21.88 8.74 27.81
N SER A 258 -21.63 9.79 28.58
CA SER A 258 -21.71 11.18 28.10
C SER A 258 -20.64 11.48 27.04
N LEU A 259 -19.40 11.03 27.26
CA LEU A 259 -18.28 11.21 26.32
C LEU A 259 -18.43 10.34 25.06
N ILE A 260 -19.01 9.15 25.21
CA ILE A 260 -19.33 8.25 24.08
C ILE A 260 -20.34 8.92 23.13
N THR A 261 -21.36 9.60 23.66
CA THR A 261 -22.41 10.22 22.85
C THR A 261 -21.85 11.34 21.97
N GLU A 262 -20.99 12.20 22.53
CA GLU A 262 -20.35 13.27 21.78
C GLU A 262 -19.37 12.73 20.73
N LYS A 263 -18.52 11.76 21.09
CA LYS A 263 -17.60 11.12 20.14
C LYS A 263 -18.33 10.40 19.01
N ASN A 264 -19.43 9.70 19.30
CA ASN A 264 -20.26 9.08 18.27
C ASN A 264 -20.93 10.10 17.34
N ARG A 265 -21.40 11.24 17.88
CA ARG A 265 -21.92 12.33 17.04
C ARG A 265 -20.85 12.82 16.07
N LYS A 266 -19.63 13.08 16.57
CA LYS A 266 -18.51 13.56 15.76
C LYS A 266 -18.08 12.53 14.70
N VAL A 267 -17.94 11.25 15.07
CA VAL A 267 -17.59 10.17 14.12
C VAL A 267 -18.69 9.97 13.07
N ARG A 268 -19.97 10.00 13.46
CA ARG A 268 -21.07 9.92 12.50
C ARG A 268 -21.04 11.10 11.54
N ARG A 269 -20.84 12.32 12.06
CA ARG A 269 -20.72 13.52 11.24
C ARG A 269 -19.50 13.47 10.32
N LEU A 270 -18.39 12.90 10.79
CA LEU A 270 -17.21 12.66 9.97
C LEU A 270 -17.51 11.68 8.85
N ARG A 271 -18.23 10.59 9.10
CA ARG A 271 -18.64 9.64 8.05
C ARG A 271 -19.61 10.26 7.04
N GLU A 272 -20.48 11.16 7.47
CA GLU A 272 -21.38 11.89 6.58
C GLU A 272 -20.62 12.87 5.67
N LEU A 273 -19.63 13.59 6.24
CA LEU A 273 -18.87 14.62 5.52
C LEU A 273 -17.67 14.07 4.73
N TYR A 274 -17.13 12.93 5.17
CA TYR A 274 -15.94 12.27 4.63
C TYR A 274 -16.18 10.75 4.52
N PRO A 275 -17.07 10.30 3.61
CA PRO A 275 -17.47 8.89 3.52
C PRO A 275 -16.31 7.95 3.16
N ASP A 276 -15.28 8.45 2.48
CA ASP A 276 -14.09 7.68 2.11
C ASP A 276 -13.12 7.48 3.29
N ILE A 277 -13.34 8.15 4.41
CA ILE A 277 -12.50 8.02 5.59
C ILE A 277 -12.96 6.82 6.41
N ASN A 278 -12.14 5.77 6.36
CA ASN A 278 -12.32 4.61 7.21
C ASN A 278 -11.91 4.96 8.64
N ILE A 279 -12.91 5.25 9.47
CA ILE A 279 -12.73 5.53 10.89
C ILE A 279 -13.46 4.52 11.76
N LYS A 280 -12.78 4.04 12.80
CA LYS A 280 -13.38 3.19 13.84
C LYS A 280 -13.26 3.84 15.21
N LEU A 281 -14.40 3.92 15.88
CA LEU A 281 -14.45 4.13 17.30
C LEU A 281 -14.15 2.79 17.98
N LEU A 282 -13.13 2.74 18.82
CA LEU A 282 -12.73 1.52 19.53
C LEU A 282 -12.76 1.75 21.04
N THR A 283 -13.52 0.92 21.74
CA THR A 283 -13.31 0.75 23.19
C THR A 283 -12.06 -0.10 23.44
N LYS A 284 -11.59 -0.14 24.68
CA LYS A 284 -10.51 -1.05 25.10
C LYS A 284 -10.78 -2.51 24.75
N ASN A 285 -12.05 -2.93 24.78
CA ASN A 285 -12.45 -4.30 24.48
C ASN A 285 -12.61 -4.57 22.97
N ASP A 286 -12.92 -3.56 22.15
CA ASP A 286 -13.13 -3.74 20.72
C ASP A 286 -11.83 -3.93 19.94
N TYR A 287 -10.74 -3.26 20.35
CA TYR A 287 -9.47 -3.44 19.68
C TYR A 287 -8.83 -4.80 20.00
N LEU A 288 -9.04 -5.35 21.21
CA LEU A 288 -8.58 -6.70 21.57
C LEU A 288 -9.22 -7.75 20.64
N LYS A 289 -10.49 -7.57 20.29
CA LYS A 289 -11.19 -8.40 19.29
C LYS A 289 -10.68 -8.16 17.87
N LEU A 290 -10.31 -6.93 17.52
CA LEU A 290 -9.76 -6.60 16.20
C LEU A 290 -8.38 -7.25 15.98
N LEU A 291 -7.50 -7.19 16.98
CA LEU A 291 -6.21 -7.86 16.96
C LEU A 291 -6.38 -9.38 16.82
N ALA A 292 -7.34 -9.95 17.56
CA ALA A 292 -7.67 -11.37 17.42
C ALA A 292 -8.05 -11.77 15.98
N LYS A 293 -8.82 -10.93 15.27
CA LYS A 293 -9.24 -11.18 13.88
C LYS A 293 -8.07 -11.24 12.87
N TYR A 294 -6.97 -10.53 13.14
CA TYR A 294 -5.78 -10.51 12.28
C TYR A 294 -4.67 -11.45 12.78
N GLY A 295 -5.05 -12.42 13.63
CA GLY A 295 -4.13 -13.41 14.21
C GLY A 295 -3.22 -12.87 15.31
N TYR A 296 -3.47 -11.65 15.78
CA TYR A 296 -2.85 -11.06 16.97
C TYR A 296 -3.63 -11.41 18.26
N GLY A 297 -4.19 -12.62 18.33
CA GLY A 297 -4.60 -13.28 19.57
C GLY A 297 -5.88 -14.13 19.54
N SER A 298 -6.02 -14.96 20.57
CA SER A 298 -7.23 -15.12 21.37
C SER A 298 -6.76 -14.84 22.79
N LEU A 299 -6.86 -13.60 23.28
CA LEU A 299 -6.60 -13.19 24.67
C LEU A 299 -6.74 -11.67 24.75
N GLY A 300 -7.94 -11.23 25.13
CA GLY A 300 -8.21 -9.87 25.56
C GLY A 300 -7.64 -9.62 26.95
N ALA A 301 -6.32 -9.73 27.09
CA ALA A 301 -5.46 -9.28 28.19
C ALA A 301 -4.10 -9.95 27.98
N THR A 302 -3.01 -9.20 28.16
CA THR A 302 -1.61 -9.67 28.20
C THR A 302 -0.97 -10.04 26.86
N LYS A 303 0.36 -9.78 26.77
CA LYS A 303 1.30 -10.35 25.80
C LYS A 303 0.91 -11.79 25.47
N VAL A 304 1.04 -12.23 24.20
CA VAL A 304 1.00 -13.67 23.90
C VAL A 304 1.95 -14.35 24.87
N ARG A 305 1.44 -15.22 25.74
CA ARG A 305 2.22 -15.77 26.87
C ARG A 305 3.52 -16.32 26.32
N GLY A 306 4.64 -15.83 26.83
CA GLY A 306 5.95 -16.30 26.40
C GLY A 306 6.54 -15.67 25.15
N VAL A 307 5.90 -14.71 24.51
CA VAL A 307 6.50 -13.93 23.41
C VAL A 307 6.95 -12.57 23.95
N ASP A 308 8.25 -12.32 23.95
CA ASP A 308 8.83 -11.06 24.43
C ASP A 308 8.56 -9.90 23.47
N ARG A 309 8.78 -10.13 22.17
CA ARG A 309 8.55 -9.12 21.12
C ARG A 309 8.31 -9.75 19.75
N VAL A 310 7.61 -9.04 18.86
CA VAL A 310 7.48 -9.44 17.46
C VAL A 310 8.78 -9.11 16.71
N LEU A 311 9.42 -10.11 16.09
CA LEU A 311 10.60 -9.91 15.25
C LEU A 311 10.19 -9.48 13.84
N PHE A 312 9.26 -10.19 13.20
CA PHE A 312 8.70 -9.84 11.89
C PHE A 312 7.17 -9.95 11.90
N SER A 313 6.49 -8.88 11.48
CA SER A 313 5.04 -8.88 11.33
C SER A 313 4.59 -9.75 10.15
N HIS A 314 3.32 -10.14 10.15
CA HIS A 314 2.73 -10.86 9.02
C HIS A 314 2.94 -10.12 7.68
N THR A 315 2.76 -8.79 7.66
CA THR A 315 2.91 -7.98 6.45
C THR A 315 4.36 -7.94 5.94
N GLN A 316 5.34 -7.88 6.85
CA GLN A 316 6.76 -7.95 6.51
C GLN A 316 7.11 -9.31 5.89
N ILE A 317 6.64 -10.40 6.49
CA ILE A 317 6.84 -11.76 5.99
C ILE A 317 6.27 -11.88 4.57
N GLN A 318 4.99 -11.54 4.37
CA GLN A 318 4.34 -11.63 3.05
C GLN A 318 5.06 -10.82 1.96
N ARG A 319 5.56 -9.62 2.31
CA ARG A 319 6.32 -8.78 1.36
C ARG A 319 7.63 -9.46 0.94
N ARG A 320 8.33 -10.09 1.89
CA ARG A 320 9.59 -10.78 1.61
C ARG A 320 9.37 -12.05 0.80
N VAL A 321 8.38 -12.87 1.16
CA VAL A 321 8.01 -14.09 0.43
C VAL A 321 7.72 -13.79 -1.05
N LYS A 322 6.93 -12.75 -1.35
CA LYS A 322 6.66 -12.29 -2.73
C LYS A 322 7.93 -11.93 -3.49
N ALA A 323 8.87 -11.25 -2.84
CA ALA A 323 10.14 -10.85 -3.46
C ALA A 323 11.00 -12.08 -3.80
N LEU A 324 11.09 -13.06 -2.90
CA LEU A 324 11.81 -14.32 -3.13
C LEU A 324 11.16 -15.11 -4.27
N ALA A 325 9.84 -15.30 -4.24
CA ALA A 325 9.11 -16.04 -5.27
C ALA A 325 9.29 -15.44 -6.68
N LYS A 326 9.35 -14.11 -6.79
CA LYS A 326 9.65 -13.43 -8.06
C LYS A 326 11.07 -13.71 -8.55
N GLN A 327 12.05 -13.76 -7.64
CA GLN A 327 13.43 -14.10 -7.97
C GLN A 327 13.52 -15.56 -8.43
N ILE A 328 12.95 -16.50 -7.67
CA ILE A 328 12.89 -17.93 -8.01
C ILE A 328 12.23 -18.14 -9.37
N SER A 329 11.09 -17.50 -9.63
CA SER A 329 10.39 -17.60 -10.92
C SER A 329 11.26 -17.19 -12.10
N LYS A 330 12.11 -16.17 -11.92
CA LYS A 330 13.02 -15.70 -12.95
C LYS A 330 14.16 -16.70 -13.17
N ASP A 331 14.76 -17.19 -12.10
CA ASP A 331 15.93 -18.06 -12.15
C ASP A 331 15.59 -19.47 -12.69
N TYR A 332 14.33 -19.89 -12.55
CA TYR A 332 13.81 -21.15 -13.07
C TYR A 332 12.86 -20.99 -14.28
N ALA A 333 12.90 -19.85 -14.98
CA ALA A 333 12.05 -19.62 -16.14
C ALA A 333 12.24 -20.71 -17.21
N GLY A 334 11.12 -21.32 -17.65
CA GLY A 334 11.13 -22.40 -18.64
C GLY A 334 11.53 -23.78 -18.11
N LYS A 335 11.71 -23.93 -16.79
CA LYS A 335 12.03 -25.20 -16.12
C LYS A 335 10.81 -25.73 -15.36
N GLN A 336 10.84 -27.02 -15.03
CA GLN A 336 9.90 -27.64 -14.12
C GLN A 336 10.57 -27.77 -12.74
N LEU A 337 10.08 -27.02 -11.76
CA LEU A 337 10.68 -26.90 -10.43
C LEU A 337 10.01 -27.84 -9.44
N LEU A 338 10.77 -28.61 -8.66
CA LEU A 338 10.26 -29.35 -7.50
C LEU A 338 10.63 -28.59 -6.22
N LEU A 339 9.63 -28.16 -5.45
CA LEU A 339 9.84 -27.62 -4.11
C LEU A 339 9.85 -28.75 -3.09
N VAL A 340 10.89 -28.81 -2.27
CA VAL A 340 11.02 -29.83 -1.21
C VAL A 340 11.07 -29.16 0.15
N GLY A 341 10.08 -29.41 1.02
CA GLY A 341 10.04 -28.83 2.36
C GLY A 341 10.35 -29.84 3.47
N ILE A 342 11.12 -29.43 4.49
CA ILE A 342 11.27 -30.24 5.71
C ILE A 342 10.16 -29.92 6.71
N LEU A 343 9.37 -30.94 7.05
CA LEU A 343 8.31 -30.82 8.03
C LEU A 343 8.86 -30.65 9.46
N LYS A 344 8.18 -29.90 10.33
CA LYS A 344 6.83 -29.32 10.15
C LYS A 344 6.81 -27.81 9.95
N GLY A 345 7.83 -27.09 10.40
CA GLY A 345 7.74 -25.62 10.49
C GLY A 345 7.74 -24.92 9.14
N VAL A 346 8.26 -25.56 8.08
CA VAL A 346 8.23 -25.03 6.71
C VAL A 346 6.82 -24.80 6.15
N VAL A 347 5.79 -25.49 6.67
CA VAL A 347 4.46 -25.57 6.02
C VAL A 347 3.88 -24.19 5.68
N CYS A 348 3.96 -23.23 6.60
CA CYS A 348 3.48 -21.86 6.37
C CYS A 348 4.26 -21.15 5.26
N PHE A 349 5.60 -21.21 5.32
CA PHE A 349 6.47 -20.57 4.34
C PHE A 349 6.36 -21.20 2.94
N MET A 350 6.33 -22.53 2.87
CA MET A 350 6.14 -23.30 1.64
C MET A 350 4.80 -22.93 0.98
N SER A 351 3.72 -22.92 1.76
CA SER A 351 2.37 -22.58 1.28
C SER A 351 2.31 -21.17 0.67
N ASP A 352 2.98 -20.21 1.29
CA ASP A 352 2.94 -18.83 0.80
C ASP A 352 3.88 -18.62 -0.39
N ILE A 353 5.08 -19.21 -0.39
CA ILE A 353 6.04 -19.00 -1.48
C ILE A 353 5.55 -19.66 -2.78
N MET A 354 4.97 -20.86 -2.71
CA MET A 354 4.48 -21.58 -3.89
C MET A 354 3.37 -20.81 -4.61
N GLN A 355 2.50 -20.09 -3.88
CA GLN A 355 1.41 -19.29 -4.45
C GLN A 355 1.89 -18.06 -5.24
N TYR A 356 3.12 -17.60 -5.02
CA TYR A 356 3.67 -16.44 -5.71
C TYR A 356 4.68 -16.81 -6.81
N ILE A 357 5.07 -18.09 -6.92
CA ILE A 357 5.91 -18.57 -8.02
C ILE A 357 5.05 -18.64 -9.29
N SER A 358 5.59 -18.12 -10.40
CA SER A 358 4.87 -17.90 -11.67
C SER A 358 5.24 -18.89 -12.78
N ILE A 359 5.95 -19.95 -12.44
CA ILE A 359 6.31 -21.06 -13.32
C ILE A 359 5.63 -22.35 -12.83
N PRO A 360 5.46 -23.36 -13.69
CA PRO A 360 5.01 -24.67 -13.25
C PRO A 360 5.94 -25.27 -12.19
N LEU A 361 5.36 -25.75 -11.10
CA LEU A 361 6.08 -26.40 -10.02
C LEU A 361 5.30 -27.60 -9.49
N ASP A 362 6.01 -28.51 -8.84
CA ASP A 362 5.46 -29.56 -7.99
C ASP A 362 5.99 -29.42 -6.56
N ILE A 363 5.39 -30.12 -5.60
CA ILE A 363 5.80 -30.08 -4.19
C ILE A 363 5.97 -31.47 -3.60
N ASP A 364 6.96 -31.62 -2.73
CA ASP A 364 7.14 -32.82 -1.91
C ASP A 364 7.67 -32.43 -0.51
N PHE A 365 7.54 -33.34 0.45
CA PHE A 365 7.88 -33.11 1.85
C PHE A 365 8.71 -34.25 2.40
N MET A 366 9.77 -33.89 3.13
CA MET A 366 10.55 -34.79 3.97
C MET A 366 10.22 -34.55 5.44
N ALA A 367 10.45 -35.56 6.28
CA ALA A 367 10.45 -35.41 7.72
C ALA A 367 11.73 -36.00 8.30
N ILE A 368 12.26 -35.34 9.33
CA ILE A 368 13.47 -35.75 10.03
C ILE A 368 13.21 -35.86 11.53
N SER A 369 13.99 -36.67 12.21
CA SER A 369 14.06 -36.76 13.66
C SER A 369 15.50 -36.56 14.13
N TYR A 370 15.65 -35.87 15.25
CA TYR A 370 16.93 -35.71 15.95
C TYR A 370 17.04 -36.78 17.05
N TYR A 371 18.12 -37.55 17.05
CA TYR A 371 18.47 -38.44 18.14
C TYR A 371 19.76 -37.94 18.81
N GLY A 372 19.70 -37.79 20.13
CA GLY A 372 20.85 -37.47 20.95
C GLY A 372 20.92 -38.38 22.17
N SER A 373 21.93 -39.24 22.21
CA SER A 373 22.45 -39.83 23.44
C SER A 373 23.97 -39.67 23.41
N GLY A 374 24.50 -38.70 24.17
CA GLY A 374 25.96 -38.55 24.34
C GLY A 374 26.67 -37.48 23.50
N GLY A 375 26.01 -36.35 23.20
CA GLY A 375 26.69 -35.14 22.67
C GLY A 375 26.78 -35.01 21.15
N GLU A 376 26.47 -36.07 20.38
CA GLU A 376 26.28 -35.99 18.93
C GLU A 376 24.78 -36.04 18.59
N THR A 377 24.26 -34.97 18.00
CA THR A 377 22.90 -34.95 17.45
C THR A 377 22.93 -35.59 16.06
N SER A 378 22.50 -36.83 15.97
CA SER A 378 22.36 -37.54 14.68
C SER A 378 21.00 -37.23 14.06
N VAL A 379 21.00 -36.83 12.78
CA VAL A 379 19.79 -36.54 12.01
C VAL A 379 19.38 -37.80 11.24
N LYS A 380 18.11 -38.21 11.37
CA LYS A 380 17.55 -39.36 10.63
C LYS A 380 16.33 -38.91 9.84
N ILE A 381 16.24 -39.31 8.57
CA ILE A 381 15.04 -39.13 7.75
C ILE A 381 13.98 -40.15 8.19
N THR A 382 12.82 -39.67 8.62
CA THR A 382 11.66 -40.48 9.04
C THR A 382 10.61 -40.60 7.95
N LYS A 383 10.55 -39.62 7.04
CA LYS A 383 9.79 -39.67 5.79
C LYS A 383 10.67 -39.12 4.67
N ASP A 384 10.92 -39.95 3.66
CA ASP A 384 11.65 -39.54 2.46
C ASP A 384 10.68 -38.96 1.40
N LEU A 385 11.24 -38.52 0.27
CA LEU A 385 10.48 -38.07 -0.89
C LEU A 385 9.66 -39.21 -1.49
N ASP A 386 8.45 -38.89 -1.92
CA ASP A 386 7.61 -39.79 -2.71
C ASP A 386 7.99 -39.72 -4.21
N THR A 387 8.61 -38.59 -4.62
CA THR A 387 8.99 -38.29 -6.00
C THR A 387 10.44 -38.65 -6.31
N ASN A 388 10.71 -39.28 -7.46
CA ASN A 388 12.08 -39.46 -7.95
C ASN A 388 12.64 -38.14 -8.50
N ILE A 389 13.69 -37.63 -7.86
CA ILE A 389 14.28 -36.33 -8.20
C ILE A 389 15.42 -36.37 -9.22
N THR A 390 15.75 -37.55 -9.76
CA THR A 390 16.84 -37.70 -10.73
C THR A 390 16.61 -36.79 -11.94
N GLY A 391 17.57 -35.92 -12.23
CA GLY A 391 17.49 -34.98 -13.36
C GLY A 391 16.46 -33.84 -13.19
N LEU A 392 15.85 -33.67 -12.01
CA LEU A 392 14.93 -32.55 -11.74
C LEU A 392 15.66 -31.32 -11.18
N ASP A 393 15.10 -30.14 -11.44
CA ASP A 393 15.49 -28.89 -10.77
C ASP A 393 14.82 -28.83 -9.39
N VAL A 394 15.58 -29.02 -8.32
CA VAL A 394 15.08 -29.10 -6.95
C VAL A 394 15.42 -27.83 -6.17
N LEU A 395 14.40 -27.24 -5.54
CA LEU A 395 14.55 -26.15 -4.58
C LEU A 395 14.07 -26.61 -3.21
N MET A 396 15.02 -26.82 -2.32
CA MET A 396 14.74 -27.09 -0.92
C MET A 396 14.27 -25.81 -0.23
N VAL A 397 13.15 -25.87 0.49
CA VAL A 397 12.54 -24.76 1.22
C VAL A 397 12.61 -25.08 2.71
N GLU A 398 13.18 -24.16 3.50
CA GLU A 398 13.37 -24.32 4.94
C GLU A 398 12.80 -23.12 5.71
N ASP A 399 12.25 -23.34 6.89
CA ASP A 399 11.80 -22.27 7.79
C ASP A 399 12.97 -21.53 8.44
N ILE A 400 13.94 -22.25 8.99
CA ILE A 400 15.10 -21.65 9.65
C ILE A 400 16.35 -22.49 9.47
N VAL A 401 17.45 -21.83 9.10
CA VAL A 401 18.77 -22.45 9.11
C VAL A 401 19.58 -21.89 10.28
N ASP A 402 19.84 -22.76 11.25
CA ASP A 402 20.65 -22.48 12.43
C ASP A 402 22.12 -22.91 12.20
N THR A 403 22.57 -24.00 12.82
CA THR A 403 23.96 -24.48 12.71
C THR A 403 24.36 -24.93 11.30
N GLY A 404 23.38 -25.29 10.47
CA GLY A 404 23.56 -25.82 9.12
C GLY A 404 23.76 -27.34 9.05
N MET A 405 23.89 -28.02 10.19
CA MET A 405 24.13 -29.48 10.24
C MET A 405 23.00 -30.28 9.58
N THR A 406 21.75 -30.00 9.96
CA THR A 406 20.57 -30.64 9.40
C THR A 406 20.47 -30.44 7.90
N LEU A 407 20.61 -29.19 7.46
CA LEU A 407 20.53 -28.83 6.06
C LEU A 407 21.63 -29.54 5.27
N ASN A 408 22.86 -29.59 5.79
CA ASN A 408 23.97 -30.29 5.15
C ASN A 408 23.70 -31.79 4.97
N TYR A 409 23.17 -32.45 6.01
CA TYR A 409 22.80 -33.86 5.94
C TYR A 409 21.73 -34.14 4.87
N VAL A 410 20.65 -33.34 4.86
CA VAL A 410 19.56 -33.50 3.89
C VAL A 410 20.02 -33.16 2.47
N LEU A 411 20.84 -32.13 2.29
CA LEU A 411 21.44 -31.82 1.00
C LEU A 411 22.32 -32.96 0.48
N GLY A 412 23.10 -33.60 1.34
CA GLY A 412 23.89 -34.78 0.97
C GLY A 412 23.02 -35.95 0.51
N HIS A 413 21.93 -36.23 1.24
CA HIS A 413 20.95 -37.25 0.87
C HIS A 413 20.30 -36.95 -0.49
N LEU A 414 19.80 -35.73 -0.69
CA LEU A 414 19.17 -35.31 -1.95
C LEU A 414 20.15 -35.29 -3.13
N ALA A 415 21.38 -34.82 -2.91
CA ALA A 415 22.41 -34.80 -3.96
C ALA A 415 22.78 -36.21 -4.43
N SER A 416 22.75 -37.22 -3.55
CA SER A 416 23.05 -38.62 -3.93
C SER A 416 22.03 -39.21 -4.92
N HIS A 417 20.85 -38.61 -5.04
CA HIS A 417 19.81 -38.98 -6.01
C HIS A 417 19.95 -38.24 -7.36
N ASN A 418 21.06 -37.54 -7.59
CA ASN A 418 21.45 -36.92 -8.86
C ASN A 418 20.38 -35.98 -9.49
N PRO A 419 19.89 -34.95 -8.77
CA PRO A 419 19.05 -33.92 -9.38
C PRO A 419 19.83 -33.09 -10.42
N ALA A 420 19.13 -32.47 -11.38
CA ALA A 420 19.75 -31.58 -12.36
C ALA A 420 20.26 -30.28 -11.71
N SER A 421 19.57 -29.79 -10.69
CA SER A 421 20.10 -28.78 -9.78
C SER A 421 19.52 -28.94 -8.38
N LEU A 422 20.28 -28.53 -7.37
CA LEU A 422 19.84 -28.52 -5.98
C LEU A 422 20.19 -27.16 -5.37
N ARG A 423 19.18 -26.38 -4.99
CA ARG A 423 19.33 -25.06 -4.35
C ARG A 423 18.52 -24.98 -3.07
N VAL A 424 18.81 -23.96 -2.25
CA VAL A 424 18.15 -23.75 -0.94
C VAL A 424 17.52 -22.36 -0.87
N CYS A 425 16.25 -22.33 -0.45
CA CYS A 425 15.52 -21.15 -0.03
C CYS A 425 15.16 -21.28 1.45
N THR A 426 15.66 -20.39 2.30
CA THR A 426 15.26 -20.36 3.72
C THR A 426 14.53 -19.08 4.08
N LEU A 427 13.55 -19.16 4.97
CA LEU A 427 12.90 -17.97 5.52
C LEU A 427 13.83 -17.23 6.50
N LEU A 428 14.51 -17.94 7.40
CA LEU A 428 15.37 -17.34 8.44
C LEU A 428 16.78 -17.93 8.40
N ASP A 429 17.80 -17.08 8.44
CA ASP A 429 19.21 -17.46 8.54
C ASP A 429 19.83 -16.92 9.84
N LYS A 430 20.21 -17.82 10.76
CA LYS A 430 20.98 -17.49 11.98
C LYS A 430 22.47 -17.61 11.69
N ARG A 431 22.97 -16.74 10.84
CA ARG A 431 24.37 -16.78 10.38
C ARG A 431 25.39 -16.78 11.52
N VAL A 432 25.06 -16.16 12.65
CA VAL A 432 25.90 -16.12 13.86
C VAL A 432 26.11 -17.48 14.55
N ARG A 433 25.26 -18.47 14.31
CA ARG A 433 25.37 -19.84 14.86
C ARG A 433 25.93 -20.87 13.87
N ARG A 434 26.32 -20.42 12.67
CA ARG A 434 26.77 -21.27 11.57
C ARG A 434 27.99 -22.10 11.97
N LEU A 435 27.84 -23.43 11.97
CA LEU A 435 28.95 -24.38 12.17
C LEU A 435 29.39 -25.03 10.84
N VAL A 436 28.43 -25.23 9.93
CA VAL A 436 28.67 -25.79 8.60
C VAL A 436 28.17 -24.80 7.56
N ASP A 437 29.07 -24.38 6.67
CA ASP A 437 28.72 -23.52 5.56
C ASP A 437 27.92 -24.31 4.51
N VAL A 438 26.69 -23.87 4.27
CA VAL A 438 25.74 -24.51 3.35
C VAL A 438 25.25 -23.45 2.37
N PRO A 439 25.22 -23.73 1.06
CA PRO A 439 24.92 -22.73 0.06
C PRO A 439 23.45 -22.31 0.10
N LEU A 440 23.17 -21.15 0.71
CA LEU A 440 21.85 -20.53 0.74
C LEU A 440 21.70 -19.62 -0.48
N HIS A 441 20.74 -19.93 -1.37
CA HIS A 441 20.54 -19.22 -2.63
C HIS A 441 19.50 -18.11 -2.50
N TYR A 442 18.49 -18.34 -1.65
CA TYR A 442 17.42 -17.40 -1.38
C TYR A 442 17.21 -17.32 0.14
N VAL A 443 17.42 -16.15 0.74
CA VAL A 443 17.32 -15.96 2.20
C VAL A 443 16.22 -14.94 2.48
N GLY A 444 15.22 -15.29 3.27
CA GLY A 444 14.17 -14.36 3.70
C GLY A 444 14.73 -13.26 4.57
N PHE A 445 15.17 -13.61 5.78
CA PHE A 445 15.70 -12.68 6.75
C PHE A 445 16.93 -13.28 7.43
N GLU A 446 17.98 -12.48 7.56
CA GLU A 446 19.07 -12.79 8.49
C GLU A 446 18.65 -12.32 9.88
N ILE A 447 18.82 -13.18 10.89
CA ILE A 447 18.38 -12.91 12.27
C ILE A 447 19.50 -13.11 13.30
N PRO A 448 19.46 -12.37 14.43
CA PRO A 448 20.39 -12.60 15.54
C PRO A 448 20.15 -13.97 16.21
N ASP A 449 21.03 -14.33 17.16
CA ASP A 449 20.86 -15.53 17.99
C ASP A 449 19.73 -15.33 19.01
N GLU A 450 18.49 -15.43 18.53
CA GLU A 450 17.28 -15.34 19.34
C GLU A 450 16.39 -16.56 19.09
N PHE A 451 15.77 -17.08 20.14
CA PHE A 451 14.79 -18.15 19.99
C PHE A 451 13.49 -17.57 19.42
N VAL A 452 13.05 -18.06 18.26
CA VAL A 452 11.93 -17.50 17.51
C VAL A 452 10.79 -18.51 17.33
N VAL A 453 9.56 -18.04 17.40
CA VAL A 453 8.33 -18.83 17.24
C VAL A 453 7.34 -18.12 16.33
N GLY A 454 6.36 -18.88 15.81
CA GLY A 454 5.33 -18.36 14.93
C GLY A 454 5.65 -18.51 13.45
N TYR A 455 4.61 -18.34 12.63
CA TYR A 455 4.65 -18.56 11.18
C TYR A 455 5.21 -19.95 10.82
N GLY A 456 4.67 -20.98 11.48
CA GLY A 456 5.09 -22.38 11.34
C GLY A 456 6.15 -22.82 12.36
N LEU A 457 6.99 -21.91 12.86
CA LEU A 457 7.99 -22.18 13.92
C LEU A 457 7.29 -22.43 15.26
N ASP A 458 7.85 -23.33 16.07
CA ASP A 458 7.25 -23.73 17.34
C ASP A 458 8.20 -23.67 18.54
N PHE A 459 7.57 -23.72 19.70
CA PHE A 459 8.21 -24.12 20.95
C PHE A 459 7.35 -25.18 21.62
N ARG A 460 7.90 -26.39 21.83
CA ARG A 460 7.18 -27.54 22.40
C ARG A 460 5.85 -27.86 21.69
N GLY A 461 5.80 -27.68 20.36
CA GLY A 461 4.60 -27.91 19.54
C GLY A 461 3.61 -26.75 19.46
N GLU A 462 3.79 -25.71 20.26
CA GLU A 462 2.91 -24.53 20.33
C GLU A 462 3.36 -23.40 19.39
N TYR A 463 2.55 -22.35 19.28
CA TYR A 463 2.84 -21.08 18.57
C TYR A 463 2.91 -21.13 17.03
N ARG A 464 2.89 -22.29 16.38
CA ARG A 464 2.97 -22.40 14.91
C ARG A 464 1.94 -21.56 14.16
N ASN A 465 0.76 -21.40 14.75
CA ASN A 465 -0.39 -20.69 14.18
C ASN A 465 -0.28 -19.16 14.27
N LEU A 466 0.72 -18.61 14.97
CA LEU A 466 0.91 -17.17 15.01
C LEU A 466 1.24 -16.66 13.60
N PRO A 467 0.60 -15.58 13.12
CA PRO A 467 0.79 -15.09 11.75
C PRO A 467 2.09 -14.28 11.57
N PHE A 468 2.82 -14.07 12.66
CA PHE A 468 4.06 -13.29 12.75
C PHE A 468 5.15 -14.15 13.37
N ILE A 469 6.41 -13.72 13.24
CA ILE A 469 7.55 -14.33 13.91
C ILE A 469 7.88 -13.49 15.13
N GLY A 470 7.86 -14.09 16.32
CA GLY A 470 8.18 -13.45 17.60
C GLY A 470 9.38 -14.09 18.28
N VAL A 471 10.03 -13.33 19.16
CA VAL A 471 11.09 -13.82 20.04
C VAL A 471 10.44 -14.38 21.30
N LEU A 472 10.80 -15.61 21.67
CA LEU A 472 10.34 -16.24 22.90
C LEU A 472 11.00 -15.58 24.11
N SER A 473 10.24 -15.37 25.19
CA SER A 473 10.74 -14.77 26.42
C SER A 473 11.85 -15.62 27.04
N PRO A 474 12.94 -15.01 27.55
CA PRO A 474 14.07 -15.75 28.16
C PRO A 474 13.63 -16.72 29.26
N GLU A 475 12.67 -16.32 30.09
CA GLU A 475 12.11 -17.15 31.18
C GLU A 475 11.56 -18.51 30.71
N LEU A 476 11.09 -18.61 29.46
CA LEU A 476 10.64 -19.87 28.86
C LEU A 476 11.71 -20.52 27.97
N ALA A 477 12.62 -19.73 27.41
CA ALA A 477 13.72 -20.22 26.59
C ALA A 477 14.77 -20.96 27.45
N ASP A 478 14.99 -20.52 28.68
CA ASP A 478 15.94 -21.13 29.62
C ASP A 478 15.45 -22.45 30.25
N GLU A 479 14.18 -22.84 30.01
CA GLU A 479 13.65 -24.17 30.36
C GLU A 479 13.94 -25.24 29.29
N GLU A 480 14.92 -25.06 28.42
CA GLU A 480 15.37 -26.16 27.55
C GLU A 480 15.83 -27.36 28.41
N PRO A 481 15.31 -28.58 28.20
CA PRO A 481 16.01 -29.75 28.69
C PRO A 481 17.33 -29.83 27.92
N LYS A 482 18.44 -29.74 28.66
CA LYS A 482 19.79 -30.04 28.18
C LYS A 482 19.87 -31.40 27.47
#